data_AF-A0AAV9JS79-F1
#
_entry.id   AF-A0AAV9JS79-F1
#
_cell.length_a   1.000
_cell.length_b   1.000
_cell.length_c   1.000
_cell.angle_alpha   90.00
_cell.angle_beta   90.00
_cell.angle_gamma   90.00
#
_symmetry.space_group_name_H-M   'P 1'
#
loop_
_entity.id
_entity.type
_entity.pdbx_description
1 polymer ?
#
loop_
_entity_poly.entity_id
_entity_poly.type
_entity_poly.pdbx_seq_one_letter_code
_entity_poly.pdbx_strand_id
1 'polypeptide(L)'
;MVLQYSNNESSISIGESVRDEDVFILQSTEPGNINDHIMELLILINACRTASARRITAVLPNFPYARQDKKDKSRAPITAKLMANMLQTAGCNHVITMDLHASQIQGFFNVPVDNLYAEPSTLRWIRENLPVKECVIVSPDAGGAKRYVGDLQVKVRGACTA
;
A
#
# COMPACT_ATOMS: atom_id res chain seq x y z
N MET A 1 19.17 -1.27 -11.75
CA MET A 1 19.58 0.14 -11.59
C MET A 1 18.44 1.02 -12.09
N VAL A 2 18.09 2.05 -11.33
CA VAL A 2 17.11 3.08 -11.74
C VAL A 2 17.90 4.34 -12.05
N LEU A 3 17.72 4.89 -13.23
CA LEU A 3 18.32 6.14 -13.70
C LEU A 3 17.21 7.06 -14.17
N GLN A 4 17.40 8.38 -14.01
CA GLN A 4 16.53 9.37 -14.62
C GLN A 4 17.28 10.07 -15.75
N TYR A 5 16.65 10.12 -16.93
CA TYR A 5 17.16 10.89 -18.05
C TYR A 5 16.98 12.40 -17.81
N SER A 6 17.63 13.25 -18.61
CA SER A 6 17.54 14.71 -18.49
C SER A 6 16.15 15.30 -18.73
N ASN A 7 15.23 14.50 -19.30
CA ASN A 7 13.81 14.83 -19.48
C ASN A 7 12.91 14.27 -18.35
N ASN A 8 13.49 13.77 -17.26
CA ASN A 8 12.83 13.12 -16.11
C ASN A 8 12.14 11.77 -16.41
N GLU A 9 12.43 11.15 -17.54
CA GLU A 9 11.96 9.77 -17.79
C GLU A 9 12.79 8.77 -16.98
N SER A 10 12.08 7.84 -16.33
CA SER A 10 12.72 6.76 -15.58
C SER A 10 13.19 5.65 -16.51
N SER A 11 14.48 5.31 -16.42
CA SER A 11 15.15 4.22 -17.13
C SER A 11 15.56 3.15 -16.15
N ILE A 12 15.07 1.94 -16.35
CA ILE A 12 15.30 0.82 -15.42
C ILE A 12 15.93 -0.33 -16.19
N SER A 13 17.03 -0.85 -15.64
CA SER A 13 17.69 -2.06 -16.13
C SER A 13 17.91 -3.06 -15.00
N ILE A 14 17.63 -4.33 -15.26
CA ILE A 14 17.90 -5.42 -14.33
C ILE A 14 19.33 -5.90 -14.59
N GLY A 15 20.17 -5.91 -13.56
CA GLY A 15 21.60 -6.20 -13.69
C GLY A 15 21.95 -7.68 -13.79
N GLU A 16 20.98 -8.56 -13.49
CA GLU A 16 21.14 -10.01 -13.45
C GLU A 16 19.96 -10.72 -14.10
N SER A 17 20.14 -12.00 -14.43
CA SER A 17 19.05 -12.82 -14.97
C SER A 17 18.04 -13.12 -13.88
N VAL A 18 16.76 -12.82 -14.16
CA VAL A 18 15.62 -13.14 -13.30
C VAL A 18 14.71 -14.21 -13.91
N ARG A 19 15.17 -14.90 -14.95
CA ARG A 19 14.39 -15.94 -15.65
C ARG A 19 14.03 -17.07 -14.70
N ASP A 20 12.77 -17.48 -14.72
CA ASP A 20 12.20 -18.55 -13.90
C ASP A 20 12.33 -18.34 -12.38
N GLU A 21 12.67 -17.13 -11.94
CA GLU A 21 12.81 -16.76 -10.52
C GLU A 21 11.55 -16.11 -9.95
N ASP A 22 11.40 -16.20 -8.63
CA ASP A 22 10.38 -15.47 -7.87
C ASP A 22 10.96 -14.11 -7.43
N VAL A 23 10.48 -13.04 -8.05
CA VAL A 23 10.98 -11.69 -7.84
C VAL A 23 10.05 -10.92 -6.90
N PHE A 24 10.63 -10.33 -5.86
CA PHE A 24 9.95 -9.44 -4.93
C PHE A 24 10.42 -8.00 -5.17
N ILE A 25 9.50 -7.12 -5.55
CA ILE A 25 9.79 -5.71 -5.78
C ILE A 25 9.26 -4.93 -4.59
N LEU A 26 10.18 -4.45 -3.75
CA LEU A 26 9.85 -3.55 -2.64
C LEU A 26 9.87 -2.11 -3.16
N GLN A 27 8.73 -1.44 -3.15
CA GLN A 27 8.64 -0.02 -3.47
C GLN A 27 7.78 0.71 -2.46
N SER A 28 8.29 1.84 -1.95
CA SER A 28 7.56 2.75 -1.08
C SER A 28 7.30 4.05 -1.81
N THR A 29 6.12 4.64 -1.62
CA THR A 29 5.79 5.94 -2.21
C THR A 29 6.03 7.06 -1.20
N GLU A 30 7.05 7.87 -1.44
CA GLU A 30 7.28 9.10 -0.68
C GLU A 30 6.25 10.19 -1.01
N PRO A 31 5.79 10.99 -0.03
CA PRO A 31 5.07 12.23 -0.29
C PRO A 31 5.84 13.16 -1.25
N GLY A 32 5.14 13.71 -2.24
CA GLY A 32 5.75 14.60 -3.25
C GLY A 32 6.10 13.90 -4.56
N ASN A 33 6.53 12.63 -4.53
CA ASN A 33 7.01 11.88 -5.71
C ASN A 33 6.19 10.59 -5.96
N ILE A 34 4.93 10.55 -5.51
CA ILE A 34 4.08 9.35 -5.55
C ILE A 34 3.94 8.80 -6.98
N ASN A 35 3.75 9.68 -7.96
CA ASN A 35 3.56 9.28 -9.36
C ASN A 35 4.81 8.69 -9.98
N ASP A 36 5.98 9.25 -9.69
CA ASP A 36 7.24 8.78 -10.25
C ASP A 36 7.56 7.40 -9.70
N HIS A 37 7.42 7.19 -8.39
CA HIS A 37 7.59 5.86 -7.77
C HIS A 37 6.61 4.81 -8.31
N ILE A 38 5.37 5.21 -8.64
CA ILE A 38 4.41 4.34 -9.31
C ILE A 38 4.90 3.96 -10.70
N MET A 39 5.35 4.94 -11.49
CA MET A 39 5.84 4.70 -12.84
C MET A 39 7.08 3.80 -12.82
N GLU A 40 8.03 4.06 -11.92
CA GLU A 40 9.20 3.21 -11.71
C GLU A 40 8.81 1.77 -11.36
N LEU A 41 7.86 1.59 -10.45
CA LEU A 41 7.34 0.26 -10.08
C LEU A 41 6.75 -0.47 -11.28
N LEU A 42 5.90 0.21 -12.07
CA LEU A 42 5.27 -0.39 -13.25
C LEU A 42 6.30 -0.77 -14.30
N ILE A 43 7.30 0.08 -14.54
CA ILE A 43 8.40 -0.20 -15.47
C ILE A 43 9.23 -1.39 -14.97
N LEU A 44 9.54 -1.47 -13.67
CA LEU A 44 10.30 -2.57 -13.08
C LEU A 44 9.55 -3.90 -13.15
N ILE A 45 8.24 -3.91 -12.84
CA ILE A 45 7.38 -5.09 -13.01
C ILE A 45 7.41 -5.55 -14.48
N ASN A 46 7.24 -4.61 -15.42
CA ASN A 46 7.24 -4.94 -16.84
C ASN A 46 8.61 -5.46 -17.31
N ALA A 47 9.71 -4.92 -16.79
CA ALA A 47 11.06 -5.39 -17.07
C ALA A 47 11.27 -6.83 -16.57
N CYS A 48 10.84 -7.16 -15.34
CA CYS A 48 10.92 -8.51 -14.79
C CYS A 48 10.06 -9.50 -15.61
N ARG A 49 8.86 -9.08 -16.01
CA ARG A 49 7.98 -9.89 -16.85
C ARG A 49 8.60 -10.19 -18.21
N THR A 50 9.17 -9.18 -18.85
CA THR A 50 9.84 -9.31 -20.16
C THR A 50 11.09 -10.19 -20.04
N ALA A 51 11.78 -10.12 -18.91
CA ALA A 51 12.91 -10.99 -18.57
C ALA A 51 12.50 -12.43 -18.17
N SER A 52 11.21 -12.79 -18.30
CA SER A 52 10.67 -14.12 -18.03
C SER A 52 10.78 -14.57 -16.57
N ALA A 53 10.59 -13.65 -15.62
CA ALA A 53 10.41 -14.01 -14.21
C ALA A 53 9.22 -14.96 -14.05
N ARG A 54 9.36 -15.99 -13.19
CA ARG A 54 8.30 -16.97 -12.91
C ARG A 54 7.13 -16.34 -12.17
N ARG A 55 7.43 -15.50 -11.18
CA ARG A 55 6.43 -14.80 -10.38
C ARG A 55 6.97 -13.43 -9.96
N ILE A 56 6.12 -12.42 -10.05
CA ILE A 56 6.43 -11.05 -9.64
C ILE A 56 5.49 -10.67 -8.49
N THR A 57 6.06 -10.41 -7.32
CA THR A 57 5.34 -9.96 -6.14
C THR A 57 5.67 -8.50 -5.87
N ALA A 58 4.68 -7.61 -5.91
CA ALA A 58 4.85 -6.22 -5.52
C ALA A 58 4.63 -6.07 -4.01
N VAL A 59 5.66 -5.61 -3.30
CA VAL A 59 5.62 -5.32 -1.87
C VAL A 59 5.50 -3.80 -1.70
N LEU A 60 4.33 -3.35 -1.27
CA LEU A 60 3.95 -1.95 -1.14
C LEU A 60 3.60 -1.63 0.31
N PRO A 61 4.58 -1.22 1.14
CA PRO A 61 4.33 -0.91 2.55
C PRO A 61 3.26 0.17 2.75
N ASN A 62 3.13 1.09 1.79
CA ASN A 62 2.07 2.08 1.74
C ASN A 62 1.42 2.05 0.35
N PHE A 63 0.17 1.59 0.26
CA PHE A 63 -0.52 1.51 -1.02
C PHE A 63 -0.90 2.91 -1.53
N PRO A 64 -0.41 3.35 -2.71
CA PRO A 64 -0.68 4.69 -3.19
C PRO A 64 -2.16 4.86 -3.57
N TYR A 65 -2.65 6.09 -3.44
CA TYR A 65 -4.05 6.44 -3.76
C TYR A 65 -5.13 5.69 -2.96
N ALA A 66 -4.78 5.00 -1.87
CA ALA A 66 -5.72 4.20 -1.08
C ALA A 66 -6.92 4.98 -0.51
N ARG A 67 -6.82 6.31 -0.37
CA ARG A 67 -7.93 7.17 0.08
C ARG A 67 -8.99 7.44 -1.01
N GLN A 68 -8.71 7.11 -2.26
CA GLN A 68 -9.61 7.27 -3.41
C GLN A 68 -10.18 5.90 -3.82
N ASP A 69 -10.77 5.22 -2.84
CA ASP A 69 -11.30 3.85 -2.92
C ASP A 69 -12.80 3.78 -3.28
N LYS A 70 -13.50 4.91 -3.27
CA LYS A 70 -14.92 4.99 -3.61
C LYS A 70 -15.24 6.28 -4.35
N LYS A 71 -16.40 6.29 -5.00
CA LYS A 71 -16.97 7.49 -5.62
C LYS A 71 -17.58 8.39 -4.54
N ASP A 72 -16.84 9.42 -4.13
CA ASP A 72 -17.27 10.41 -3.14
C ASP A 72 -18.16 11.50 -3.75
N LYS A 73 -17.96 11.81 -5.04
CA LYS A 73 -18.72 12.82 -5.79
C LYS A 73 -19.13 12.31 -7.17
N SER A 74 -20.10 12.98 -7.78
CA SER A 74 -20.44 12.70 -9.19
C SER A 74 -19.20 12.91 -10.07
N ARG A 75 -18.92 11.94 -10.96
CA ARG A 75 -17.76 11.93 -11.88
C ARG A 75 -16.37 11.89 -11.21
N ALA A 76 -16.28 11.56 -9.92
CA ALA A 76 -14.99 11.30 -9.27
C ALA A 76 -14.41 9.93 -9.71
N PRO A 77 -13.08 9.83 -9.92
CA PRO A 77 -12.42 8.56 -10.21
C PRO A 77 -12.31 7.68 -8.95
N ILE A 78 -12.16 6.36 -9.17
CA ILE A 78 -11.74 5.42 -8.13
C ILE A 78 -10.28 5.05 -8.42
N THR A 79 -9.36 5.94 -8.03
CA THR A 79 -7.95 5.83 -8.40
C THR A 79 -7.28 4.62 -7.78
N ALA A 80 -7.69 4.18 -6.59
CA ALA A 80 -7.19 2.93 -6.00
C ALA A 80 -7.50 1.70 -6.90
N LYS A 81 -8.66 1.68 -7.57
CA LYS A 81 -9.01 0.62 -8.54
C LYS A 81 -8.17 0.73 -9.81
N LEU A 82 -7.92 1.95 -10.29
CA LEU A 82 -7.00 2.18 -11.41
C LEU A 82 -5.59 1.65 -11.08
N MET A 83 -5.06 1.97 -9.89
CA MET A 83 -3.77 1.46 -9.42
C MET A 83 -3.70 -0.07 -9.43
N ALA A 84 -4.73 -0.73 -8.88
CA ALA A 84 -4.83 -2.18 -8.90
C ALA A 84 -4.81 -2.74 -10.34
N ASN A 85 -5.55 -2.12 -11.26
CA ASN A 85 -5.59 -2.54 -12.66
C ASN A 85 -4.24 -2.34 -13.36
N MET A 86 -3.53 -1.25 -13.08
CA MET A 86 -2.22 -0.97 -13.69
C MET A 86 -1.16 -1.98 -13.25
N LEU A 87 -1.10 -2.30 -11.95
CA LEU A 87 -0.16 -3.31 -11.42
C LEU A 87 -0.39 -4.69 -12.06
N GLN A 88 -1.65 -5.11 -12.17
CA GLN A 88 -2.01 -6.37 -12.83
C GLN A 88 -1.67 -6.36 -14.31
N THR A 89 -1.99 -5.27 -15.02
CA THR A 89 -1.69 -5.11 -16.45
C THR A 89 -0.19 -5.16 -16.72
N ALA A 90 0.62 -4.53 -15.86
CA ALA A 90 2.08 -4.56 -15.95
C ALA A 90 2.64 -5.98 -15.80
N GLY A 91 1.98 -6.85 -15.02
CA GLY A 91 2.38 -8.25 -14.85
C GLY A 91 2.52 -8.71 -13.41
N CYS A 92 2.05 -7.95 -12.44
CA CYS A 92 2.12 -8.34 -11.04
C CYS A 92 1.25 -9.58 -10.77
N ASN A 93 1.82 -10.61 -10.15
CA ASN A 93 1.13 -11.86 -9.83
C ASN A 93 0.64 -11.91 -8.38
N HIS A 94 1.20 -11.09 -7.49
CA HIS A 94 0.89 -11.09 -6.07
C HIS A 94 1.20 -9.71 -5.47
N VAL A 95 0.34 -9.19 -4.59
CA VAL A 95 0.59 -7.93 -3.90
C VAL A 95 0.67 -8.17 -2.40
N ILE A 96 1.71 -7.66 -1.76
CA ILE A 96 1.82 -7.60 -0.30
C ILE A 96 1.79 -6.13 0.09
N THR A 97 0.91 -5.75 1.00
CA THR A 97 0.78 -4.37 1.47
C THR A 97 0.47 -4.33 2.96
N MET A 98 0.44 -3.14 3.55
CA MET A 98 0.23 -2.96 4.98
C MET A 98 -0.81 -1.87 5.23
N ASP A 99 -1.74 -2.15 6.16
CA ASP A 99 -2.74 -1.23 6.68
C ASP A 99 -3.48 -0.42 5.60
N LEU A 100 -4.04 -1.12 4.61
CA LEU A 100 -4.88 -0.50 3.59
C LEU A 100 -5.94 0.43 4.20
N HIS A 101 -6.12 1.61 3.59
CA HIS A 101 -7.09 2.60 4.05
C HIS A 101 -8.49 2.01 4.22
N ALA A 102 -8.90 1.19 3.25
CA ALA A 102 -10.12 0.41 3.24
C ALA A 102 -9.79 -1.04 2.83
N SER A 103 -10.25 -2.02 3.61
CA SER A 103 -9.98 -3.44 3.34
C SER A 103 -10.58 -3.93 2.02
N GLN A 104 -11.65 -3.27 1.55
CA GLN A 104 -12.31 -3.54 0.27
C GLN A 104 -11.38 -3.37 -0.94
N ILE A 105 -10.28 -2.61 -0.80
CA ILE A 105 -9.27 -2.46 -1.87
C ILE A 105 -8.69 -3.81 -2.28
N GLN A 106 -8.65 -4.81 -1.40
CA GLN A 106 -8.23 -6.18 -1.76
C GLN A 106 -9.11 -6.75 -2.89
N GLY A 107 -10.42 -6.45 -2.88
CA GLY A 107 -11.36 -6.86 -3.93
C GLY A 107 -11.18 -6.12 -5.26
N PHE A 108 -10.27 -5.15 -5.35
CA PHE A 108 -9.92 -4.52 -6.62
C PHE A 108 -8.95 -5.35 -7.45
N PHE A 109 -8.28 -6.33 -6.83
CA PHE A 109 -7.33 -7.20 -7.49
C PHE A 109 -7.99 -8.53 -7.86
N ASN A 110 -7.60 -9.06 -9.02
CA ASN A 110 -7.90 -10.44 -9.43
C ASN A 110 -6.73 -11.40 -9.11
N VAL A 111 -5.64 -10.85 -8.58
CA VAL A 111 -4.49 -11.60 -8.05
C VAL A 111 -4.56 -11.63 -6.52
N PRO A 112 -3.89 -12.60 -5.86
CA PRO A 112 -3.83 -12.61 -4.40
C PRO A 112 -3.29 -11.28 -3.85
N VAL A 113 -3.80 -10.88 -2.68
CA VAL A 113 -3.34 -9.70 -1.95
C VAL A 113 -3.22 -10.04 -0.47
N ASP A 114 -2.01 -9.92 0.07
CA ASP A 114 -1.77 -10.01 1.50
C ASP A 114 -1.77 -8.59 2.09
N ASN A 115 -2.80 -8.26 2.87
CA ASN A 115 -2.86 -7.01 3.63
C ASN A 115 -2.42 -7.28 5.09
N LEU A 116 -1.17 -6.94 5.38
CA LEU A 116 -0.59 -7.04 6.71
C LEU A 116 -1.11 -5.93 7.62
N TYR A 117 -1.11 -6.18 8.93
CA TYR A 117 -1.57 -5.22 9.94
C TYR A 117 -0.45 -4.90 10.91
N ALA A 118 -0.14 -3.63 11.11
CA ALA A 118 0.86 -3.21 12.11
C ALA A 118 0.29 -3.18 13.55
N GLU A 119 -1.04 -3.29 13.69
CA GLU A 119 -1.73 -3.22 14.98
C GLU A 119 -1.15 -4.19 16.04
N PRO A 120 -0.97 -5.50 15.79
CA PRO A 120 -0.48 -6.42 16.82
C PRO A 120 0.93 -6.06 17.32
N SER A 121 1.81 -5.62 16.42
CA SER A 121 3.16 -5.17 16.74
C SER A 121 3.14 -3.88 17.57
N THR A 122 2.29 -2.94 17.19
CA THR A 122 2.11 -1.66 17.89
C THR A 122 1.54 -1.87 19.29
N LEU A 123 0.52 -2.72 19.42
CA LEU A 123 -0.10 -3.05 20.70
C LEU A 123 0.88 -3.77 21.63
N ARG A 124 1.70 -4.67 21.11
CA ARG A 124 2.76 -5.32 21.89
C ARG A 124 3.72 -4.28 22.46
N TRP A 125 4.22 -3.37 21.63
CA TRP A 125 5.11 -2.32 22.06
C TRP A 125 4.48 -1.43 23.14
N ILE A 126 3.23 -1.00 22.96
CA ILE A 126 2.49 -0.20 23.95
C ILE A 126 2.38 -0.95 25.29
N ARG A 127 2.04 -2.24 25.26
CA ARG A 127 1.89 -3.07 26.47
C ARG A 127 3.20 -3.24 27.24
N GLU A 128 4.32 -3.33 26.52
CA GLU A 128 5.65 -3.53 27.11
C GLU A 128 6.31 -2.23 27.59
N ASN A 129 5.95 -1.08 27.01
CA ASN A 129 6.68 0.18 27.23
C ASN A 129 5.87 1.26 27.96
N LEU A 130 4.55 1.10 28.13
CA LEU A 130 3.69 2.12 28.75
C LEU A 130 2.86 1.55 29.91
N PRO A 131 2.52 2.37 30.93
CA PRO A 131 1.62 1.98 32.00
C PRO A 131 0.16 1.91 31.48
N VAL A 132 -0.18 0.82 30.78
CA VAL A 132 -1.46 0.65 30.04
C VAL A 132 -2.70 0.95 30.89
N LYS A 133 -2.66 0.67 32.20
CA LYS A 133 -3.77 0.92 33.14
C LYS A 133 -4.12 2.41 33.30
N GLU A 134 -3.19 3.30 32.97
CA GLU A 134 -3.35 4.75 33.04
C GLU A 134 -3.47 5.39 31.65
N CYS A 135 -3.45 4.57 30.58
CA CYS A 135 -3.53 5.04 29.20
C CYS A 135 -4.93 4.86 28.63
N VAL A 136 -5.34 5.80 27.77
CA VAL A 136 -6.56 5.70 26.96
C VAL A 136 -6.17 5.85 25.49
N ILE A 137 -6.71 4.97 24.63
CA ILE A 137 -6.59 5.12 23.18
C ILE A 137 -7.69 6.07 22.70
N VAL A 138 -7.27 7.12 22.00
CA VAL A 138 -8.16 8.13 21.42
C VAL A 138 -8.09 8.01 19.91
N SER A 139 -9.26 7.85 19.28
CA SER A 139 -9.34 7.95 17.83
C SER A 139 -9.50 9.42 17.41
N PRO A 140 -8.74 9.92 16.42
CA PRO A 140 -8.89 11.28 15.91
C PRO A 140 -10.22 11.49 15.15
N ASP A 141 -10.80 10.41 14.61
CA ASP A 141 -12.06 10.46 13.85
C ASP A 141 -12.87 9.15 14.00
N ALA A 142 -14.12 9.17 13.52
CA ALA A 142 -15.03 8.02 13.61
C ALA A 142 -14.61 6.82 12.74
N GLY A 143 -13.89 7.06 11.65
CA GLY A 143 -13.35 6.00 10.77
C GLY A 143 -12.21 5.25 11.43
N GLY A 144 -11.31 5.97 12.11
CA GLY A 144 -10.21 5.41 12.89
C GLY A 144 -10.65 4.60 14.11
N ALA A 145 -11.82 4.90 14.67
CA ALA A 145 -12.31 4.23 15.88
C ALA A 145 -12.47 2.72 15.66
N LYS A 146 -12.94 2.32 14.47
CA LYS A 146 -13.13 0.91 14.12
C LYS A 146 -11.84 0.08 14.15
N ARG A 147 -10.68 0.73 14.00
CA ARG A 147 -9.36 0.05 14.00
C ARG A 147 -8.91 -0.38 15.39
N TYR A 148 -9.48 0.17 16.47
CA TYR A 148 -8.97 -0.04 17.84
C TYR A 148 -9.99 -0.70 18.77
N VAL A 149 -11.22 -0.91 18.31
CA VAL A 149 -12.36 -1.38 19.13
C VAL A 149 -12.26 -2.88 19.51
N GLY A 150 -11.33 -3.64 18.92
CA GLY A 150 -11.18 -5.08 19.18
C GLY A 150 -10.46 -5.43 20.48
N ASP A 151 -9.46 -4.65 20.90
CA ASP A 151 -8.43 -5.11 21.84
C ASP A 151 -8.17 -4.17 23.04
N LEU A 152 -8.67 -2.93 23.01
CA LEU A 152 -8.53 -1.94 24.09
C LEU A 152 -9.77 -1.04 24.19
N GLN A 153 -10.01 -0.48 25.38
CA GLN A 153 -11.07 0.51 25.55
C GLN A 153 -10.74 1.79 24.77
N VAL A 154 -11.45 2.01 23.67
CA VAL A 154 -11.32 3.21 22.83
C VAL A 154 -12.33 4.25 23.28
N LYS A 155 -11.83 5.45 23.63
CA LYS A 155 -12.71 6.62 23.82
C LYS A 155 -12.74 7.41 22.51
N VAL A 156 -13.86 7.35 21.79
CA VAL A 156 -14.08 8.14 20.58
C VAL A 156 -14.46 9.56 21.01
N ARG A 157 -13.65 10.57 20.65
CA ARG A 157 -14.08 11.95 20.80
C ARG A 157 -15.06 12.25 19.67
N GLY A 158 -16.35 12.35 20.01
CA GLY A 158 -17.38 12.82 19.09
C GLY A 158 -17.04 14.22 18.57
N ALA A 159 -17.28 14.43 17.28
CA ALA A 159 -16.99 15.66 16.55
C ALA A 159 -17.46 16.91 17.32
N CYS A 160 -16.52 17.82 17.61
CA CYS A 160 -16.88 19.23 17.71
C CYS A 160 -17.15 19.72 16.30
N THR A 161 -18.43 19.89 15.97
CA THR A 161 -18.86 20.87 14.97
C THR A 161 -18.25 22.22 15.33
N ALA A 162 -17.47 22.78 14.41
CA ALA A 162 -17.20 24.20 14.27
C ALA A 162 -17.38 24.54 12.78
#